data_AF-A0A967LAT4-F1
#
_entry.id   AF-A0A967LAT4-F1
#
_cell.length_a   1.000
_cell.length_b   1.000
_cell.length_c   1.000
_cell.angle_alpha   90.00
_cell.angle_beta   90.00
_cell.angle_gamma   90.00
#
_symmetry.space_group_name_H-M   'P 1'
#
loop_
_entity.id
_entity.type
_entity.pdbx_description
1 polymer ?
#
loop_
_entity_poly.entity_id
_entity_poly.type
_entity_poly.pdbx_seq_one_letter_code
_entity_poly.pdbx_strand_id
1 'polypeptide(L)'
;MITRPGFLLAALFTIMPAGTHAQDGRVPASAGQATPPKDTSLVQAMPSGAVAFAETTGLAQLIADLQRSDAVKAIFESDQFREFQSTEQFQKVENGRQLAEFVLRMDLWEAGRKLLGGRAGVALYPKKDSKEP
;
A
#
# COMPACT_ATOMS: atom_id res chain seq x y z
N MET A 1 24.87 -30.34 9.88
CA MET A 1 24.69 -29.00 9.29
C MET A 1 23.20 -28.79 9.05
N ILE A 2 22.57 -27.81 9.71
CA ILE A 2 21.15 -27.51 9.56
C ILE A 2 21.04 -26.38 8.52
N THR A 3 20.65 -26.74 7.29
CA THR A 3 20.43 -25.79 6.20
C THR A 3 19.09 -25.09 6.43
N ARG A 4 19.13 -23.79 6.76
CA ARG A 4 17.92 -22.98 6.93
C ARG A 4 17.32 -22.66 5.54
N PRO A 5 16.03 -22.91 5.29
CA PRO A 5 15.40 -22.53 4.04
C PRO A 5 15.27 -21.01 3.97
N GLY A 6 15.90 -20.40 2.97
CA GLY A 6 15.76 -18.97 2.67
C GLY A 6 14.65 -18.73 1.66
N PHE A 7 13.64 -17.94 2.04
CA PHE A 7 12.55 -17.50 1.17
C PHE A 7 12.89 -16.18 0.47
N LEU A 8 12.41 -15.99 -0.76
CA LEU A 8 12.51 -14.73 -1.50
C LEU A 8 11.13 -14.06 -1.54
N LEU A 9 11.09 -12.77 -1.16
CA LEU A 9 9.88 -11.96 -1.16
C LEU A 9 9.83 -11.14 -2.46
N ALA A 10 8.75 -11.25 -3.24
CA ALA A 10 8.51 -10.42 -4.42
C ALA A 10 7.14 -9.75 -4.29
N ALA A 11 7.09 -8.43 -4.48
CA ALA A 11 5.87 -7.63 -4.48
C ALA A 11 5.57 -7.15 -5.91
N LEU A 12 4.36 -7.41 -6.40
CA LEU A 12 3.87 -6.92 -7.70
C LEU A 12 2.78 -5.86 -7.44
N PHE A 13 2.98 -4.65 -7.94
CA PHE A 13 2.01 -3.55 -7.86
C PHE A 13 1.43 -3.26 -9.24
N THR A 14 0.11 -3.40 -9.39
CA THR A 14 -0.60 -3.03 -10.63
C THR A 14 -1.55 -1.87 -10.31
N ILE A 15 -1.34 -0.72 -10.95
CA ILE A 15 -2.22 0.45 -10.86
C ILE A 15 -3.13 0.44 -12.09
N MET A 16 -4.45 0.31 -11.90
CA MET A 16 -5.44 0.49 -12.97
C MET A 16 -6.09 1.88 -12.88
N PRO A 17 -6.10 2.69 -13.95
CA PRO A 17 -6.85 3.95 -13.97
C PRO A 17 -8.35 3.67 -14.16
N ALA A 18 -9.18 4.27 -13.31
CA ALA A 18 -10.63 4.24 -13.47
C ALA A 18 -11.05 5.14 -14.66
N GLY A 19 -11.74 4.55 -15.63
CA GLY A 19 -12.19 5.20 -16.85
C GLY A 19 -13.19 6.34 -16.63
N THR A 20 -13.06 7.37 -17.44
CA THR A 20 -13.94 8.54 -17.55
C THR A 20 -15.13 8.19 -18.42
N HIS A 21 -16.36 8.25 -17.89
CA HIS A 21 -17.58 8.28 -18.70
C HIS A 21 -18.48 9.43 -18.22
N ALA A 22 -18.72 10.36 -19.15
CA ALA A 22 -19.61 11.50 -19.01
C ALA A 22 -21.07 11.06 -18.78
N GLN A 23 -21.75 11.68 -17.81
CA GLN A 23 -23.19 11.50 -17.56
C GLN A 23 -23.97 12.61 -18.27
N ASP A 24 -24.78 12.22 -19.26
CA ASP A 24 -25.93 12.97 -19.76
C ASP A 24 -27.17 12.56 -18.96
N GLY A 25 -28.04 13.53 -18.70
CA GLY A 25 -29.08 13.47 -17.67
C GLY A 25 -30.18 12.46 -17.92
N ARG A 26 -30.55 11.73 -16.86
CA ARG A 26 -31.91 11.33 -16.45
C ARG A 26 -31.79 10.49 -15.18
N VAL A 27 -32.44 10.94 -14.11
CA VAL A 27 -32.66 10.13 -12.91
C VAL A 27 -33.84 9.21 -13.19
N PRO A 28 -33.72 7.90 -12.94
CA PRO A 28 -34.86 7.20 -12.37
C PRO A 28 -34.52 6.49 -11.07
N ALA A 29 -35.59 6.37 -10.30
CA ALA A 29 -35.72 5.80 -8.97
C ALA A 29 -34.97 4.49 -8.71
N SER A 30 -34.61 4.33 -7.43
CA SER A 30 -34.22 3.07 -6.80
C SER A 30 -32.92 2.46 -7.29
N ALA A 31 -31.83 3.24 -7.22
CA ALA A 31 -30.51 2.65 -7.15
C ALA A 31 -30.35 1.99 -5.77
N GLY A 32 -30.51 0.66 -5.73
CA GLY A 32 -29.92 -0.13 -4.67
C GLY A 32 -28.50 0.37 -4.43
N GLN A 33 -28.12 0.49 -3.16
CA GLN A 33 -26.78 0.87 -2.74
C GLN A 33 -25.78 0.18 -3.68
N ALA A 34 -25.16 0.96 -4.55
CA ALA A 34 -24.12 0.45 -5.42
C ALA A 34 -22.94 0.19 -4.48
N THR A 35 -22.93 -0.99 -3.85
CA THR A 35 -21.73 -1.55 -3.27
C THR A 35 -20.67 -1.45 -4.35
N PRO A 36 -19.55 -0.75 -4.11
CA PRO A 36 -18.43 -0.78 -5.05
C PRO A 36 -18.11 -2.25 -5.32
N PRO A 37 -17.74 -2.64 -6.56
CA PRO A 37 -17.56 -4.04 -6.91
C PRO A 37 -16.57 -4.69 -5.94
N LYS A 38 -17.14 -5.47 -5.01
CA LYS A 38 -16.51 -6.66 -4.43
C LYS A 38 -16.16 -7.59 -5.62
N ASP A 39 -15.23 -8.52 -5.42
CA ASP A 39 -15.13 -9.73 -6.27
C ASP A 39 -14.16 -9.70 -7.47
N THR A 40 -12.88 -9.32 -7.27
CA THR A 40 -11.84 -9.87 -8.16
C THR A 40 -10.52 -10.08 -7.45
N SER A 41 -10.44 -10.99 -6.46
CA SER A 41 -9.20 -11.29 -5.69
C SER A 41 -7.93 -11.21 -6.56
N LEU A 42 -6.85 -10.65 -5.99
CA LEU A 42 -5.56 -10.55 -6.71
C LEU A 42 -4.93 -11.91 -7.00
N VAL A 43 -5.44 -12.98 -6.38
CA VAL A 43 -4.98 -14.35 -6.64
C VAL A 43 -5.08 -14.73 -8.12
N GLN A 44 -6.03 -14.15 -8.86
CA GLN A 44 -6.20 -14.43 -10.29
C GLN A 44 -5.09 -13.83 -11.16
N ALA A 45 -4.47 -12.73 -10.71
CA ALA A 45 -3.32 -12.11 -11.38
C ALA A 45 -1.97 -12.70 -10.88
N MET A 46 -2.01 -13.66 -9.95
CA MET A 46 -0.82 -14.25 -9.35
C MET A 46 -0.15 -15.24 -10.32
N PRO A 47 1.17 -15.14 -10.55
CA PRO A 47 1.93 -16.16 -11.26
C PRO A 47 1.74 -17.55 -10.64
N SER A 48 1.66 -18.58 -11.49
CA SER A 48 1.58 -19.97 -11.03
C SER A 48 2.83 -20.36 -10.23
N GLY A 49 2.64 -21.08 -9.11
CA GLY A 49 3.74 -21.63 -8.31
C GLY A 49 3.89 -21.04 -6.91
N ALA A 50 3.05 -20.11 -6.48
CA ALA A 50 3.01 -19.69 -5.08
C ALA A 50 2.46 -20.83 -4.21
N VAL A 51 3.13 -21.08 -3.07
CA VAL A 51 2.68 -22.05 -2.05
C VAL A 51 1.77 -21.42 -1.00
N ALA A 52 1.81 -20.10 -0.87
CA ALA A 52 0.92 -19.33 -0.01
C ALA A 52 0.66 -17.94 -0.61
N PHE A 53 -0.53 -17.41 -0.38
CA PHE A 53 -0.95 -16.09 -0.82
C PHE A 53 -1.79 -15.43 0.28
N ALA A 54 -1.49 -14.17 0.59
CA ALA A 54 -2.28 -13.35 1.48
C ALA A 54 -2.62 -12.04 0.78
N GLU A 55 -3.90 -11.66 0.79
CA GLU A 55 -4.34 -10.36 0.29
C GLU A 55 -4.89 -9.48 1.40
N THR A 56 -4.71 -8.19 1.24
CA THR A 56 -5.23 -7.15 2.11
C THR A 56 -6.00 -6.15 1.25
N THR A 57 -7.13 -5.70 1.78
CA THR A 57 -7.97 -4.66 1.17
C THR A 57 -8.15 -3.52 2.16
N GLY A 58 -8.30 -2.30 1.66
CA GLY A 58 -8.77 -1.18 2.47
C GLY A 58 -7.73 -0.59 3.43
N LEU A 59 -6.43 -0.79 3.18
CA LEU A 59 -5.37 -0.18 3.99
C LEU A 59 -5.42 1.36 3.95
N ALA A 60 -6.07 1.97 2.95
CA ALA A 60 -6.31 3.43 2.94
C ALA A 60 -7.03 3.91 4.19
N GLN A 61 -8.04 3.17 4.65
CA GLN A 61 -8.81 3.55 5.83
C GLN A 61 -7.93 3.45 7.07
N LEU A 62 -7.16 2.35 7.20
CA LEU A 62 -6.20 2.20 8.29
C LEU A 62 -5.15 3.33 8.31
N ILE A 63 -4.61 3.70 7.14
CA ILE A 63 -3.64 4.80 7.03
C ILE A 63 -4.28 6.13 7.41
N ALA A 64 -5.51 6.39 6.97
CA ALA A 64 -6.25 7.60 7.33
C ALA A 64 -6.56 7.67 8.83
N ASP A 65 -6.93 6.54 9.44
CA ASP A 65 -7.22 6.44 10.86
C ASP A 65 -5.95 6.60 11.69
N LEU A 66 -4.85 5.98 11.28
CA LEU A 66 -3.53 6.16 11.89
C LEU A 66 -3.08 7.62 11.84
N GLN A 67 -3.18 8.27 10.68
CA GLN A 67 -2.80 9.68 10.51
C GLN A 67 -3.59 10.60 11.46
N ARG A 68 -4.85 10.28 11.74
CA ARG A 68 -5.73 11.07 12.61
C ARG A 68 -5.70 10.64 14.07
N SER A 69 -5.05 9.51 14.36
CA SER A 69 -5.03 8.91 15.70
C SER A 69 -4.27 9.79 16.70
N ASP A 70 -4.74 9.80 17.93
CA ASP A 70 -4.09 10.54 19.01
C ASP A 70 -2.73 9.94 19.38
N ALA A 71 -2.52 8.64 19.14
CA ALA A 71 -1.23 7.99 19.31
C ALA A 71 -0.16 8.59 18.39
N VAL A 72 -0.47 8.79 17.10
CA VAL A 72 0.47 9.41 16.15
C VAL A 72 0.70 10.88 16.49
N LYS A 73 -0.35 11.63 16.87
CA LYS A 73 -0.20 13.01 17.33
C LYS A 73 0.70 13.10 18.56
N ALA A 74 0.49 12.25 19.57
CA ALA A 74 1.29 12.23 20.79
C ALA A 74 2.77 11.97 20.50
N ILE A 75 3.09 11.12 19.51
CA ILE A 75 4.49 10.93 19.08
C ILE A 75 5.05 12.23 18.51
N PHE A 76 4.33 12.91 17.61
CA PHE A 76 4.79 14.16 17.01
C PHE A 76 4.83 15.35 17.98
N GLU A 77 4.06 15.30 19.06
CA GLU A 77 4.07 16.31 20.13
C GLU A 77 5.10 16.01 21.24
N SER A 78 5.70 14.82 21.23
CA SER A 78 6.66 14.40 22.27
C SER A 78 7.95 15.22 22.24
N ASP A 79 8.54 15.45 23.42
CA ASP A 79 9.84 16.13 23.55
C ASP A 79 10.95 15.39 22.79
N GLN A 80 10.89 14.06 22.74
CA GLN A 80 11.82 13.22 21.98
C GLN A 80 11.75 13.49 20.47
N PHE A 81 10.53 13.67 19.92
CA PHE A 81 10.39 14.03 18.52
C PHE A 81 10.86 15.46 18.25
N ARG A 82 10.62 16.40 19.18
CA ARG A 82 11.17 17.77 19.11
C ARG A 82 12.70 17.77 19.10
N GLU A 83 13.33 16.95 19.94
CA GLU A 83 14.77 16.79 19.95
C GLU A 83 15.26 16.18 18.63
N PHE A 84 14.58 15.14 18.13
CA PHE A 84 14.90 14.55 16.83
C PHE A 84 14.81 15.56 15.68
N GLN A 85 13.82 16.46 15.67
CA GLN A 85 13.69 17.52 14.66
C GLN A 85 14.91 18.45 14.56
N SER A 86 15.65 18.62 15.67
CA SER A 86 16.85 19.46 15.69
C SER A 86 18.10 18.78 15.09
N THR A 87 18.01 17.50 14.76
CA THR A 87 19.15 16.70 14.25
C THR A 87 19.33 16.84 12.74
N GLU A 88 20.57 16.68 12.25
CA GLU A 88 20.85 16.61 10.81
C GLU A 88 20.17 15.41 10.13
N GLN A 89 19.93 14.34 10.89
CA GLN A 89 19.27 13.13 10.43
C GLN A 89 17.81 13.44 10.05
N PHE A 90 17.10 14.21 10.87
CA PHE A 90 15.76 14.66 10.54
C PHE A 90 15.73 15.49 9.26
N GLN A 91 16.67 16.42 9.09
CA GLN A 91 16.80 17.21 7.85
C GLN A 91 16.98 16.33 6.61
N LYS A 92 17.79 15.27 6.70
CA LYS A 92 17.97 14.31 5.59
C LYS A 92 16.68 13.55 5.27
N VAL A 93 15.96 13.10 6.29
CA VAL A 93 14.67 12.40 6.13
C VAL A 93 13.64 13.32 5.51
N GLU A 94 13.56 14.56 5.99
CA GLU A 94 12.61 15.56 5.53
C GLU A 94 12.88 15.98 4.08
N ASN A 95 14.14 16.19 3.70
CA ASN A 95 14.53 16.44 2.31
C ASN A 95 14.20 15.24 1.41
N GLY A 96 14.41 14.01 1.90
CA GLY A 96 14.02 12.79 1.19
C GLY A 96 12.50 12.71 0.98
N ARG A 97 11.71 13.06 2.01
CA ARG A 97 10.26 13.14 1.93
C ARG A 97 9.83 14.17 0.88
N GLN A 98 10.35 15.39 0.94
CA GLN A 98 10.01 16.45 -0.02
C GLN A 98 10.36 16.07 -1.46
N LEU A 99 11.52 15.44 -1.68
CA LEU A 99 11.89 14.95 -3.01
C LEU A 99 10.91 13.87 -3.51
N ALA A 100 10.55 12.90 -2.65
CA ALA A 100 9.58 11.87 -2.99
C ALA A 100 8.21 12.48 -3.33
N GLU A 101 7.74 13.45 -2.53
CA GLU A 101 6.48 14.16 -2.77
C GLU A 101 6.51 15.00 -4.03
N PHE A 102 7.64 15.64 -4.34
CA PHE A 102 7.83 16.37 -5.60
C PHE A 102 7.73 15.45 -6.82
N VAL A 103 8.41 14.29 -6.77
CA VAL A 103 8.38 13.29 -7.85
C VAL A 103 6.98 12.71 -8.02
N LEU A 104 6.30 12.41 -6.91
CA LEU A 104 4.94 11.85 -6.93
C LEU A 104 3.85 12.91 -7.21
N ARG A 105 4.19 14.21 -7.08
CA ARG A 105 3.24 15.35 -7.11
C ARG A 105 2.06 15.20 -6.15
N MET A 106 2.29 14.56 -5.01
CA MET A 106 1.31 14.35 -3.94
C MET A 106 2.04 14.18 -2.61
N ASP A 107 1.37 14.45 -1.49
CA ASP A 107 1.94 14.22 -0.17
C ASP A 107 2.08 12.70 0.11
N LEU A 108 3.02 12.33 0.97
CA LEU A 108 3.36 10.92 1.19
C LEU A 108 2.22 10.14 1.87
N TRP A 109 1.34 10.81 2.62
CA TRP A 109 0.14 10.19 3.20
C TRP A 109 -0.91 9.91 2.14
N GLU A 110 -1.13 10.84 1.22
CA GLU A 110 -1.97 10.64 0.04
C GLU A 110 -1.41 9.55 -0.87
N ALA A 111 -0.09 9.55 -1.13
CA ALA A 111 0.58 8.49 -1.87
C ALA A 111 0.34 7.13 -1.19
N GLY A 112 0.55 7.03 0.13
CA GLY A 112 0.29 5.82 0.90
C GLY A 112 -1.16 5.36 0.76
N ARG A 113 -2.12 6.28 0.91
CA ARG A 113 -3.56 5.97 0.73
C ARG A 113 -3.89 5.55 -0.69
N LYS A 114 -3.29 6.13 -1.73
CA LYS A 114 -3.57 5.76 -3.13
C LYS A 114 -2.91 4.45 -3.54
N LEU A 115 -1.65 4.25 -3.15
CA LEU A 115 -0.88 3.06 -3.49
C LEU A 115 -1.34 1.83 -2.70
N LEU A 116 -1.67 2.01 -1.42
CA LEU A 116 -2.06 0.92 -0.53
C LEU A 116 -3.58 0.86 -0.32
N GLY A 117 -4.32 1.89 -0.68
CA GLY A 117 -5.79 1.92 -0.57
C GLY A 117 -6.53 1.03 -1.53
N GLY A 118 -5.85 0.55 -2.57
CA GLY A 118 -6.34 -0.53 -3.38
C GLY A 118 -6.28 -1.86 -2.62
N ARG A 119 -5.85 -2.88 -3.34
CA ARG A 119 -5.68 -4.22 -2.82
C ARG A 119 -4.22 -4.57 -3.00
N ALA A 120 -3.61 -5.12 -1.97
CA ALA A 120 -2.23 -5.57 -1.98
C ALA A 120 -2.21 -7.08 -1.69
N GLY A 121 -1.32 -7.81 -2.36
CA GLY A 121 -1.16 -9.25 -2.18
C GLY A 121 0.30 -9.61 -2.00
N VAL A 122 0.59 -10.51 -1.06
CA VAL A 122 1.92 -11.09 -0.86
C VAL A 122 1.85 -12.58 -1.16
N ALA A 123 2.72 -13.05 -2.06
CA ALA A 123 2.82 -14.44 -2.45
C ALA A 123 4.18 -15.02 -2.04
N LEU A 124 4.18 -16.23 -1.49
CA LEU A 124 5.39 -16.99 -1.17
C LEU A 124 5.61 -18.04 -2.26
N TYR A 125 6.76 -17.98 -2.91
CA TYR A 125 7.17 -18.97 -3.91
C TYR A 125 8.22 -19.91 -3.30
N PRO A 126 8.14 -21.22 -3.58
CA PRO A 126 9.19 -22.14 -3.22
C PRO A 126 10.43 -21.77 -4.05
N LYS A 127 11.62 -21.81 -3.42
CA LYS A 127 12.86 -21.78 -4.20
C LYS A 127 12.82 -22.99 -5.13
N LYS A 128 12.99 -22.78 -6.43
CA LYS A 128 13.38 -23.87 -7.32
C LYS A 128 14.72 -24.36 -6.79
N ASP A 129 14.75 -25.58 -6.27
CA ASP A 129 16.03 -26.26 -6.08
C ASP A 129 16.72 -26.20 -7.44
N SER A 130 17.81 -25.44 -7.52
CA SER A 130 18.74 -25.53 -8.63
C SER A 130 19.42 -26.88 -8.48
N LYS A 131 18.71 -27.95 -8.85
CA LYS A 131 19.35 -29.16 -9.31
C LYS A 131 19.82 -28.84 -10.71
N GLU A 132 21.11 -28.55 -10.82
CA GLU A 132 21.91 -28.99 -11.96
C GLU A 132 23.40 -28.78 -11.65
N PRO A 133 24.31 -29.64 -12.13
CA PRO A 133 24.17 -31.02 -12.62
C PRO A 133 24.71 -32.08 -11.65
#